data_AF-A0A3P6TFL6-F1
#
_entry.id   AF-A0A3P6TFL6-F1
#
_cell.length_a   1.000
_cell.length_b   1.000
_cell.length_c   1.000
_cell.angle_alpha   90.00
_cell.angle_beta   90.00
_cell.angle_gamma   90.00
#
_symmetry.space_group_name_H-M   'P 1'
#
loop_
_entity.id
_entity.type
_entity.pdbx_description
1 polymer ?
#
loop_
_entity_poly.entity_id
_entity_poly.type
_entity_poly.pdbx_seq_one_letter_code
_entity_poly.pdbx_strand_id
1 'polypeptide(L)'
;MLVEEEYSCSDDALEGEEHDEDMDIMPEAYRQQVILYRNFGTISTRPSITKQKSRRRRWTQRDMTNAYNAVKYQGMSLRGAATAFNVPESTLRDRVHGRVSLECSRPGPPTFFTFEEEKKMVDHILFMSKIGYPYTRNQVHLWPVFYFPIIVLEI
;
A
#
# COMPACT_ATOMS: atom_id res chain seq x y z
N MET A 1 33.16 -25.69 87.86
CA MET A 1 34.11 -26.79 87.58
C MET A 1 33.31 -27.99 87.15
N LEU A 2 33.34 -28.33 85.86
CA LEU A 2 33.49 -29.69 85.40
C LEU A 2 34.15 -29.58 84.01
N VAL A 3 35.29 -30.25 83.91
CA VAL A 3 36.15 -30.37 82.75
C VAL A 3 35.71 -31.63 81.99
N GLU A 4 36.14 -31.74 80.73
CA GLU A 4 36.46 -32.95 79.94
C GLU A 4 35.82 -32.84 78.55
N GLU A 5 36.58 -32.53 77.50
CA GLU A 5 37.59 -33.31 76.75
C GLU A 5 37.01 -33.86 75.42
N GLU A 6 37.50 -33.24 74.35
CA GLU A 6 37.72 -33.64 72.95
C GLU A 6 37.05 -34.90 72.33
N TYR A 7 36.46 -34.72 71.14
CA TYR A 7 36.39 -35.78 70.11
C TYR A 7 36.53 -35.18 68.71
N SER A 8 37.63 -35.57 68.04
CA SER A 8 38.06 -35.16 66.71
C SER A 8 37.40 -36.00 65.61
N CYS A 9 37.07 -35.39 64.48
CA CYS A 9 36.89 -36.09 63.19
C CYS A 9 37.27 -35.12 62.06
N SER A 10 38.45 -35.32 61.49
CA SER A 10 38.86 -34.76 60.21
C SER A 10 38.93 -35.91 59.20
N ASP A 11 38.23 -35.80 58.08
CA ASP A 11 38.66 -36.45 56.83
C ASP A 11 38.11 -35.68 55.63
N ASP A 12 39.01 -35.40 54.69
CA ASP A 12 38.88 -34.49 53.57
C ASP A 12 38.06 -35.10 52.42
N ALA A 13 37.06 -34.38 51.93
CA ALA A 13 36.47 -34.65 50.61
C ALA A 13 36.68 -33.42 49.70
N LEU A 14 37.90 -33.30 49.18
CA LEU A 14 38.20 -32.45 48.04
C LEU A 14 37.76 -33.17 46.76
N GLU A 15 36.53 -32.96 46.33
CA GLU A 15 36.18 -33.04 44.90
C GLU A 15 35.68 -31.66 44.49
N GLY A 16 36.62 -30.84 44.00
CA GLY A 16 36.28 -29.59 43.35
C GLY A 16 35.71 -29.86 41.96
N GLU A 17 34.67 -29.12 41.60
CA GLU A 17 34.62 -28.38 40.34
C GLU A 17 33.78 -27.10 40.54
N GLU A 18 34.50 -25.97 40.63
CA GLU A 18 34.24 -24.70 39.94
C GLU A 18 32.77 -24.37 39.59
N HIS A 19 32.18 -23.47 40.39
CA HIS A 19 30.97 -22.74 40.03
C HIS A 19 31.20 -21.23 40.16
N ASP A 20 31.97 -20.70 39.22
CA ASP A 20 31.66 -19.52 38.40
C ASP A 20 30.54 -18.59 38.91
N GLU A 21 30.95 -17.49 39.55
CA GLU A 21 30.94 -16.12 38.95
C GLU A 21 30.59 -15.03 39.97
N ASP A 22 31.65 -14.29 40.29
CA ASP A 22 31.70 -13.02 41.00
C ASP A 22 30.88 -11.93 40.27
N MET A 23 29.80 -11.48 40.88
CA MET A 23 29.14 -10.22 40.55
C MET A 23 29.70 -9.12 41.43
N ASP A 24 30.79 -8.47 41.01
CA ASP A 24 31.01 -7.02 41.20
C ASP A 24 32.46 -6.65 40.83
N ILE A 25 32.67 -6.19 39.59
CA ILE A 25 33.61 -5.14 39.13
C ILE A 25 33.60 -5.19 37.59
N MET A 26 32.65 -4.48 36.98
CA MET A 26 32.72 -4.25 35.53
C MET A 26 33.84 -3.20 35.28
N PRO A 27 34.81 -3.43 34.35
CA PRO A 27 35.97 -2.53 34.13
C PRO A 27 35.76 -1.44 33.07
N GLU A 28 36.09 -0.18 33.35
CA GLU A 28 35.87 1.08 32.58
C GLU A 28 35.78 1.04 31.03
N ALA A 29 36.38 0.07 30.36
CA ALA A 29 36.19 -0.21 28.94
C ALA A 29 34.71 -0.45 28.54
N TYR A 30 33.85 -0.95 29.45
CA TYR A 30 32.40 -1.06 29.18
C TYR A 30 31.68 0.30 29.17
N ARG A 31 32.26 1.37 29.75
CA ARG A 31 31.63 2.70 29.74
C ARG A 31 31.68 3.37 28.36
N GLN A 32 32.74 3.12 27.57
CA GLN A 32 32.82 3.64 26.20
C GLN A 32 31.86 2.90 25.26
N GLN A 33 31.58 1.63 25.55
CA GLN A 33 30.61 0.84 24.80
C GLN A 33 29.18 1.40 24.95
N VAL A 34 28.84 2.05 26.07
CA VAL A 34 27.52 2.67 26.32
C VAL A 34 27.28 3.94 25.50
N ILE A 35 28.33 4.65 25.04
CA ILE A 35 28.18 5.85 24.19
C ILE A 35 27.82 5.47 22.75
N LEU A 36 28.31 4.33 22.27
CA LEU A 36 27.80 3.72 21.05
C LEU A 36 26.38 3.20 21.33
N TYR A 37 26.22 2.35 22.36
CA TYR A 37 24.99 1.96 23.11
C TYR A 37 23.73 2.82 22.86
N ARG A 38 23.90 4.11 23.15
CA ARG A 38 22.82 5.10 23.29
C ARG A 38 22.32 5.67 21.96
N ASN A 39 23.05 5.48 20.85
CA ASN A 39 22.78 6.17 19.59
C ASN A 39 22.25 5.29 18.45
N PHE A 40 21.93 4.01 18.68
CA PHE A 40 21.29 3.16 17.64
C PHE A 40 19.80 2.92 17.82
N GLY A 41 19.18 3.52 18.84
CA GLY A 41 17.73 3.56 18.99
C GLY A 41 17.01 4.50 18.01
N THR A 42 17.74 5.31 17.22
CA THR A 42 17.13 6.25 16.25
C THR A 42 17.66 6.13 14.81
N ILE A 43 18.67 5.29 14.54
CA ILE A 43 19.17 5.03 13.16
C ILE A 43 18.55 3.77 12.55
N SER A 44 17.24 3.80 12.40
CA SER A 44 16.63 3.24 11.19
C SER A 44 15.41 4.08 10.80
N THR A 45 15.60 5.39 10.72
CA THR A 45 14.87 6.17 9.72
C THR A 45 15.52 5.88 8.36
N ARG A 46 15.38 4.63 7.87
CA ARG A 46 15.21 4.51 6.41
C ARG A 46 14.02 5.44 6.14
N PRO A 47 14.16 6.52 5.34
CA PRO A 47 12.96 7.17 4.86
C PRO A 47 12.19 6.02 4.23
N SER A 48 11.03 5.69 4.80
CA SER A 48 10.12 4.84 4.05
C SER A 48 10.02 5.58 2.73
N ILE A 49 10.44 4.94 1.65
CA ILE A 49 10.00 5.38 0.33
C ILE A 49 8.50 5.17 0.48
N THR A 50 7.82 6.20 0.98
CA THR A 50 6.38 6.30 0.97
C THR A 50 6.11 5.96 -0.48
N LYS A 51 5.52 4.79 -0.75
CA LYS A 51 5.15 4.43 -2.11
C LYS A 51 4.18 5.53 -2.49
N GLN A 52 4.70 6.55 -3.17
CA GLN A 52 3.92 7.69 -3.59
C GLN A 52 2.82 7.06 -4.40
N LYS A 53 1.59 7.12 -3.87
CA LYS A 53 0.43 6.55 -4.56
C LYS A 53 0.49 7.14 -5.96
N SER A 54 0.75 6.29 -6.95
CA SER A 54 1.00 6.70 -8.33
C SER A 54 -0.08 7.71 -8.68
N ARG A 55 0.31 8.98 -8.91
CA ARG A 55 -0.62 10.03 -9.32
C ARG A 55 -1.14 9.60 -10.68
N ARG A 56 -2.27 8.89 -10.65
CA ARG A 56 -2.88 8.23 -11.80
C ARG A 56 -3.11 9.32 -12.85
N ARG A 57 -2.49 9.14 -14.02
CA ARG A 57 -2.42 10.08 -15.15
C ARG A 57 -1.94 11.49 -14.80
N ARG A 58 -0.65 11.75 -15.03
CA ARG A 58 -0.05 13.09 -14.97
C ARG A 58 -0.26 13.93 -16.24
N TRP A 59 -0.92 13.38 -17.25
CA TRP A 59 -1.09 13.97 -18.58
C TRP A 59 -2.57 14.15 -18.92
N THR A 60 -2.92 15.24 -19.62
CA THR A 60 -4.30 15.48 -20.06
C THR A 60 -4.57 14.83 -21.41
N GLN A 61 -5.84 14.55 -21.72
CA GLN A 61 -6.21 14.00 -23.02
C GLN A 61 -5.71 14.89 -24.18
N ARG A 62 -5.80 16.22 -24.01
CA ARG A 62 -5.29 17.21 -24.97
C ARG A 62 -3.79 17.09 -25.19
N ASP A 63 -3.00 16.91 -24.14
CA ASP A 63 -1.55 16.75 -24.28
C ASP A 63 -1.21 15.48 -25.08
N MET A 64 -1.99 14.43 -24.88
CA MET A 64 -1.81 13.17 -25.61
C MET A 64 -2.21 13.26 -27.07
N THR A 65 -3.31 13.95 -27.41
CA THR A 65 -3.68 14.17 -28.81
C THR A 65 -2.65 15.05 -29.52
N ASN A 66 -2.15 16.10 -28.87
CA ASN A 66 -1.09 16.95 -29.41
C ASN A 66 0.22 16.17 -29.64
N ALA A 67 0.63 15.36 -28.66
CA ALA A 67 1.82 14.52 -28.80
C ALA A 67 1.68 13.48 -29.92
N TYR A 68 0.50 12.86 -30.05
CA TYR A 68 0.22 11.92 -31.14
C TYR A 68 0.31 12.60 -32.51
N ASN A 69 -0.27 13.79 -32.64
CA ASN A 69 -0.24 14.57 -33.88
C ASN A 69 1.18 15.02 -34.24
N ALA A 70 2.00 15.40 -33.26
CA ALA A 70 3.39 15.75 -33.48
C ALA A 70 4.21 14.58 -34.04
N VAL A 71 3.96 13.36 -33.55
CA VAL A 71 4.64 12.16 -34.07
C VAL A 71 4.16 11.80 -35.47
N LYS A 72 2.85 11.85 -35.75
CA LYS A 72 2.28 11.41 -37.03
C LYS A 72 2.39 12.44 -38.15
N TYR A 73 2.15 13.71 -37.85
CA TYR A 73 2.07 14.77 -38.87
C TYR A 73 3.31 15.66 -38.92
N GLN A 74 3.97 15.89 -37.78
CA GLN A 74 5.16 16.76 -37.72
C GLN A 74 6.47 15.98 -37.80
N GLY A 75 6.42 14.63 -37.79
CA GLY A 75 7.61 13.78 -37.85
C GLY A 75 8.51 13.85 -36.61
N MET A 76 8.00 14.32 -35.46
CA MET A 76 8.78 14.34 -34.22
C MET A 76 9.07 12.93 -33.71
N SER A 77 10.24 12.74 -33.10
CA SER A 77 10.56 11.48 -32.42
C SER A 77 9.62 11.24 -31.23
N LEU A 78 9.32 9.97 -30.93
CA LEU A 78 8.49 9.59 -29.78
C LEU A 78 8.98 10.24 -28.48
N ARG A 79 10.29 10.24 -28.26
CA ARG A 79 10.92 10.82 -27.08
C ARG A 79 10.83 12.34 -27.07
N GLY A 80 11.04 13.00 -28.21
CA GLY A 80 10.91 14.46 -28.33
C GLY A 80 9.49 14.95 -28.08
N ALA A 81 8.49 14.28 -28.67
CA ALA A 81 7.08 14.57 -28.42
C ALA A 81 6.68 14.30 -26.96
N ALA A 82 7.14 13.17 -26.38
CA ALA A 82 6.89 12.84 -24.98
C ALA A 82 7.40 13.93 -24.02
N THR A 83 8.62 14.44 -24.25
CA THR A 83 9.18 15.52 -23.44
C THR A 83 8.49 16.87 -23.66
N ALA A 84 8.13 17.20 -24.90
CA ALA A 84 7.51 18.48 -25.23
C ALA A 84 6.11 18.63 -24.62
N PHE A 85 5.33 17.55 -24.61
CA PHE A 85 3.95 17.56 -24.12
C PHE A 85 3.79 16.94 -22.72
N ASN A 86 4.89 16.69 -22.00
CA ASN A 86 4.89 16.10 -20.65
C ASN A 86 4.08 14.80 -20.53
N VAL A 87 4.18 13.95 -21.55
CA VAL A 87 3.44 12.69 -21.60
C VAL A 87 4.38 11.48 -21.54
N PRO A 88 3.98 10.34 -20.96
CA PRO A 88 4.85 9.17 -20.88
C PRO A 88 5.11 8.59 -22.27
N GLU A 89 6.37 8.36 -22.59
CA GLU A 89 6.79 7.82 -23.89
C GLU A 89 6.15 6.47 -24.19
N SER A 90 6.11 5.57 -23.20
CA SER A 90 5.49 4.25 -23.35
C SER A 90 4.01 4.35 -23.72
N THR A 91 3.27 5.22 -23.04
CA THR A 91 1.85 5.42 -23.29
C THR A 91 1.57 6.09 -24.64
N LEU A 92 2.46 6.99 -25.08
CA LEU A 92 2.39 7.58 -26.42
C LEU A 92 2.68 6.52 -27.49
N ARG A 93 3.73 5.71 -27.29
CA ARG A 93 4.14 4.62 -28.16
C ARG A 93 3.00 3.61 -28.36
N ASP A 94 2.33 3.21 -27.29
CA ASP A 94 1.18 2.29 -27.36
C ASP A 94 0.04 2.81 -28.24
N ARG A 95 -0.23 4.12 -28.18
CA ARG A 95 -1.23 4.77 -29.05
C ARG A 95 -0.78 4.89 -30.49
N VAL A 96 0.50 5.22 -30.72
CA VAL A 96 1.08 5.34 -32.09
C VAL A 96 1.09 4.00 -32.83
N HIS A 97 1.29 2.89 -32.10
CA HIS A 97 1.22 1.53 -32.64
C HIS A 97 -0.20 0.94 -32.65
N GLY A 98 -1.22 1.68 -32.21
CA GLY A 98 -2.62 1.24 -32.25
C GLY A 98 -3.01 0.21 -31.18
N ARG A 99 -2.18 -0.02 -30.15
CA ARG A 99 -2.54 -0.91 -29.02
C ARG A 99 -3.60 -0.32 -28.11
N VAL A 100 -3.72 1.01 -28.09
CA VAL A 100 -4.66 1.76 -27.25
C VAL A 100 -5.29 2.85 -28.10
N SER A 101 -6.62 2.97 -28.05
CA SER A 101 -7.31 4.06 -28.76
C SER A 101 -6.96 5.41 -28.13
N LEU A 102 -6.99 6.47 -28.95
CA LEU A 102 -6.71 7.82 -28.48
C LEU A 102 -7.74 8.24 -27.40
N GLU A 103 -9.01 7.88 -27.60
CA GLU A 103 -10.16 8.25 -26.75
C GLU A 103 -10.30 7.45 -25.44
N CYS A 104 -9.45 6.45 -25.19
CA CYS A 104 -9.48 5.71 -23.93
C CYS A 104 -9.07 6.64 -22.77
N SER A 105 -10.04 7.35 -22.19
CA SER A 105 -9.86 8.25 -21.06
C SER A 105 -9.91 7.53 -19.71
N ARG A 106 -10.63 6.39 -19.64
CA ARG A 106 -10.82 5.64 -18.39
C ARG A 106 -10.03 4.33 -18.40
N PRO A 107 -9.10 4.13 -17.45
CA PRO A 107 -8.45 2.84 -17.27
C PRO A 107 -9.40 1.88 -16.56
N GLY A 108 -9.91 0.88 -17.29
CA GLY A 108 -10.71 -0.22 -16.74
C GLY A 108 -11.72 -0.77 -17.75
N PRO A 109 -12.40 -1.88 -17.42
CA PRO A 109 -13.55 -2.38 -18.17
C PRO A 109 -14.64 -1.29 -18.31
N PRO A 110 -15.46 -1.35 -19.38
CA PRO A 110 -16.63 -0.47 -19.48
C PRO A 110 -17.57 -0.69 -18.29
N THR A 111 -18.33 0.36 -17.94
CA THR A 111 -19.38 0.25 -16.93
C THR A 111 -20.46 -0.72 -17.40
N PHE A 112 -21.03 -1.51 -16.48
CA PHE A 112 -22.08 -2.48 -16.82
C PHE A 112 -23.38 -1.78 -17.25
N PHE A 113 -23.72 -0.67 -16.58
CA PHE A 113 -24.86 0.16 -16.93
C PHE A 113 -24.45 1.33 -17.82
N THR A 114 -25.33 1.67 -18.75
CA THR A 114 -25.33 2.93 -19.48
C THR A 114 -25.81 4.07 -18.57
N PHE A 115 -25.53 5.32 -18.97
CA PHE A 115 -25.97 6.50 -18.22
C PHE A 115 -27.50 6.58 -18.07
N GLU A 116 -28.24 6.15 -19.09
CA GLU A 116 -29.71 6.16 -19.06
C GLU A 116 -30.27 5.14 -18.07
N GLU A 117 -29.67 3.95 -18.02
CA GLU A 117 -30.03 2.89 -17.07
C GLU A 117 -29.72 3.28 -15.63
N GLU A 118 -28.53 3.87 -15.41
CA GLU A 118 -28.14 4.40 -14.10
C GLU A 118 -29.13 5.46 -13.62
N LYS A 119 -29.58 6.35 -14.53
CA LYS A 119 -30.60 7.36 -14.20
C LYS A 119 -31.92 6.72 -13.77
N LYS A 120 -32.43 5.72 -14.51
CA LYS A 120 -33.67 5.00 -14.15
C LYS A 120 -33.55 4.36 -12.76
N MET A 121 -32.41 3.77 -12.45
CA MET A 121 -32.16 3.20 -11.12
C MET A 121 -32.18 4.28 -10.02
N VAL A 122 -31.53 5.43 -10.25
CA VAL A 122 -31.51 6.54 -9.29
C VAL A 122 -32.92 7.09 -9.06
N ASP A 123 -33.68 7.33 -10.13
CA ASP A 123 -35.05 7.82 -10.05
C ASP A 123 -35.94 6.86 -9.25
N HIS A 124 -35.78 5.56 -9.47
CA HIS A 124 -36.50 4.51 -8.73
C HIS A 124 -36.12 4.45 -7.24
N ILE A 125 -34.82 4.53 -6.92
CA ILE A 125 -34.35 4.57 -5.53
C ILE A 125 -34.92 5.79 -4.80
N LEU A 126 -34.92 6.95 -5.47
CA LEU A 126 -35.48 8.19 -4.93
C LEU A 126 -37.00 8.08 -4.73
N PHE A 127 -37.72 7.47 -5.68
CA PHE A 127 -39.16 7.23 -5.59
C PHE A 127 -39.51 6.33 -4.41
N MET A 128 -38.83 5.19 -4.26
CA MET A 128 -39.05 4.26 -3.16
C MET A 128 -38.69 4.88 -1.80
N SER A 129 -37.63 5.71 -1.76
CA SER A 129 -37.31 6.49 -0.56
C SER A 129 -38.42 7.48 -0.16
N LYS A 130 -39.14 8.08 -1.13
CA LYS A 130 -40.24 9.00 -0.85
C LYS A 130 -41.49 8.30 -0.31
N ILE A 131 -41.73 7.06 -0.74
CA ILE A 131 -42.88 6.24 -0.31
C ILE A 131 -42.63 5.55 1.04
N GLY A 132 -41.40 5.66 1.57
CA GLY A 132 -41.04 5.11 2.88
C GLY A 132 -40.31 3.76 2.84
N TYR A 133 -39.91 3.31 1.66
CA TYR A 133 -39.14 2.08 1.46
C TYR A 133 -37.75 2.38 0.86
N PRO A 134 -36.82 2.96 1.64
CA PRO A 134 -35.48 3.23 1.15
C PRO A 134 -34.70 1.93 0.93
N TYR A 135 -33.95 1.84 -0.17
CA TYR A 135 -33.08 0.69 -0.43
C TYR A 135 -31.77 0.79 0.35
N THR A 136 -31.36 -0.33 0.94
CA THR A 136 -30.04 -0.46 1.56
C THR A 136 -28.96 -0.64 0.48
N ARG A 137 -27.73 -0.22 0.80
CA ARG A 137 -26.55 -0.37 -0.08
C ARG A 137 -26.42 -1.80 -0.62
N ASN A 138 -26.66 -2.80 0.24
CA ASN A 138 -26.55 -4.20 -0.14
C ASN A 138 -27.62 -4.63 -1.16
N GLN A 139 -28.84 -4.10 -1.04
CA GLN A 139 -29.90 -4.39 -2.01
C GLN A 139 -29.54 -3.81 -3.39
N VAL A 140 -29.10 -2.55 -3.45
CA VAL A 140 -28.72 -1.90 -4.72
C VAL A 140 -27.54 -2.60 -5.40
N HIS A 141 -26.55 -3.09 -4.63
CA HIS A 141 -25.43 -3.87 -5.18
C HIS A 141 -25.84 -5.20 -5.80
N LEU A 142 -26.96 -5.80 -5.37
CA LEU A 142 -27.44 -7.09 -5.88
C LEU A 142 -28.34 -6.94 -7.13
N TRP A 143 -28.78 -5.73 -7.47
CA TRP A 143 -29.68 -5.49 -8.60
C TRP A 143 -29.15 -5.94 -9.97
N PRO A 144 -27.85 -5.79 -10.29
CA PRO A 144 -27.29 -6.28 -11.55
C PRO A 144 -27.42 -7.80 -11.72
N VAL A 145 -27.52 -8.54 -10.61
CA VAL A 145 -27.54 -10.01 -10.59
C VAL A 145 -28.98 -10.56 -10.58
N PHE A 146 -29.94 -9.84 -10.00
CA PHE A 146 -31.26 -10.41 -9.68
C PHE A 146 -32.47 -9.62 -10.20
N TYR A 147 -32.38 -8.31 -10.43
CA TYR A 147 -33.58 -7.45 -10.52
C TYR A 147 -33.75 -6.65 -11.81
N PHE A 148 -32.71 -6.56 -12.65
CA PHE A 148 -32.81 -5.77 -13.88
C PHE A 148 -33.89 -6.24 -14.89
N PRO A 149 -34.20 -7.55 -15.08
CA PRO A 149 -35.26 -7.93 -15.99
C PRO A 149 -36.67 -7.62 -15.47
N ILE A 150 -36.85 -7.37 -14.17
CA ILE A 150 -38.17 -7.18 -13.56
C ILE A 150 -38.57 -5.70 -13.54
N ILE A 151 -37.64 -4.79 -13.24
CA ILE A 151 -37.95 -3.36 -13.08
C ILE A 151 -38.20 -2.65 -14.42
N VAL A 152 -37.62 -3.15 -15.53
CA VAL A 152 -37.79 -2.55 -16.87
C VAL A 152 -39.08 -2.99 -17.57
N LEU A 153 -39.77 -4.03 -17.08
CA LEU A 153 -41.00 -4.55 -17.68
C LEU A 153 -42.30 -3.90 -17.15
N GLU A 154 -42.25 -3.06 -16.11
CA GLU A 154 -43.45 -2.49 -15.46
C GLU A 154 -43.47 -0.95 -15.36
N ILE A 155 -42.67 -0.23 -16.15
CA ILE A 155 -42.78 1.24 -16.31
C ILE A 155 -42.80 1.59 -17.79
#